data_AF-Q753H4-F1
#
_entry.id   AF-Q753H4-F1
#
_cell.length_a   1.000
_cell.length_b   1.000
_cell.length_c   1.000
_cell.angle_alpha   90.00
_cell.angle_beta   90.00
_cell.angle_gamma   90.00
#
_symmetry.space_group_name_H-M   'P 1'
#
loop_
_entity.id
_entity.type
_entity.pdbx_description
1 polymer ?
#
loop_
_entity_poly.entity_id
_entity_poly.type
_entity_poly.pdbx_seq_one_letter_code
_entity_poly.pdbx_strand_id
1 'polypeptide(L)'
;MSTSSRALAAYRNALRATKVAFGEDVRMLVAARKAMRHGMLAPDASLPVEDQITHMNDIATFLRRNLVQGKKVSGKDDVYQLRIHEETELGDNATIKETKTTLASQGGGCCGGGKDLYK
;
A
#
# COMPACT_ATOMS: atom_id res chain seq x y z
N MET A 1 -4.07 14.09 25.32
CA MET A 1 -5.00 14.28 24.18
C MET A 1 -6.28 13.51 24.47
N SER A 2 -7.47 14.07 24.18
CA SER A 2 -8.72 13.33 24.37
C SER A 2 -8.89 12.23 23.31
N THR A 3 -9.76 11.26 23.55
CA THR A 3 -10.14 10.24 22.54
C THR A 3 -10.67 10.90 21.28
N SER A 4 -11.56 11.89 21.42
CA SER A 4 -12.09 12.67 20.28
C SER A 4 -11.00 13.39 19.49
N SER A 5 -10.01 13.98 20.17
CA SER A 5 -8.91 14.66 19.46
C SER A 5 -8.03 13.68 18.69
N ARG A 6 -7.78 12.49 19.26
CA ARG A 6 -7.01 11.42 18.60
C ARG A 6 -7.76 10.84 17.41
N ALA A 7 -9.07 10.60 17.54
CA ALA A 7 -9.92 10.14 16.43
C ALA A 7 -9.95 11.16 15.28
N LEU A 8 -10.11 12.45 15.58
CA LEU A 8 -10.05 13.51 14.56
C LEU A 8 -8.67 13.61 13.90
N ALA A 9 -7.58 13.40 14.66
CA ALA A 9 -6.24 13.38 14.10
C ALA A 9 -6.06 12.20 13.12
N ALA A 10 -6.50 11.00 13.50
CA ALA A 10 -6.45 9.81 12.65
C ALA A 10 -7.30 9.99 11.39
N TYR A 11 -8.50 10.55 11.50
CA TYR A 11 -9.36 10.85 10.36
C TYR A 11 -8.69 11.83 9.38
N ARG A 12 -8.10 12.93 9.88
CA ARG A 12 -7.35 13.88 9.04
C ARG A 12 -6.12 13.23 8.40
N ASN A 13 -5.43 12.36 9.12
CA ASN A 13 -4.30 11.60 8.60
C ASN A 13 -4.74 10.73 7.40
N ALA A 14 -5.83 9.96 7.55
CA ALA A 14 -6.41 9.17 6.46
C ALA A 14 -6.83 10.03 5.26
N LEU A 15 -7.47 11.18 5.47
CA LEU A 15 -7.84 12.09 4.38
C LEU A 15 -6.60 12.62 3.61
N ARG A 16 -5.49 12.90 4.30
CA ARG A 16 -4.24 13.29 3.64
C ARG A 16 -3.66 12.13 2.84
N ALA A 17 -3.63 10.93 3.42
CA ALA A 17 -3.19 9.72 2.73
C ALA A 17 -3.99 9.45 1.44
N THR A 18 -5.32 9.65 1.44
CA THR A 18 -6.10 9.54 0.19
C THR A 18 -5.64 10.53 -0.88
N LYS A 19 -5.22 11.74 -0.51
CA LYS A 19 -4.71 12.73 -1.47
C LYS A 19 -3.33 12.35 -1.99
N VAL A 20 -2.48 11.76 -1.16
CA VAL A 20 -1.18 11.22 -1.59
C VAL A 20 -1.38 10.07 -2.56
N ALA A 21 -2.28 9.13 -2.27
CA ALA A 21 -2.52 7.92 -3.05
C ALA A 21 -3.32 8.15 -4.35
N PHE A 22 -4.28 9.07 -4.34
CA PHE A 22 -5.24 9.28 -5.45
C PHE A 22 -5.22 10.71 -6.02
N GLY A 23 -4.15 11.48 -5.78
CA GLY A 23 -4.14 12.92 -6.02
C GLY A 23 -4.48 13.37 -7.43
N GLU A 24 -4.15 12.55 -8.44
CA GLU A 24 -4.40 12.77 -9.87
C GLU A 24 -5.63 12.00 -10.39
N ASP A 25 -6.18 11.07 -9.61
CA ASP A 25 -7.42 10.35 -9.92
C ASP A 25 -8.56 10.87 -9.06
N VAL A 26 -9.19 11.94 -9.55
CA VAL A 26 -10.25 12.64 -8.82
C VAL A 26 -11.41 11.71 -8.46
N ARG A 27 -11.74 10.74 -9.33
CA ARG A 27 -12.83 9.79 -9.09
C ARG A 27 -12.52 8.91 -7.90
N MET A 28 -11.33 8.31 -7.88
CA MET A 28 -10.88 7.48 -6.75
C MET A 28 -10.68 8.31 -5.48
N LEU A 29 -10.16 9.54 -5.58
CA LEU A 29 -10.00 10.43 -4.44
C LEU A 29 -11.33 10.73 -3.75
N VAL A 30 -12.38 11.05 -4.52
CA VAL A 30 -13.72 11.34 -3.99
C VAL A 30 -14.32 10.09 -3.35
N ALA A 31 -14.22 8.94 -4.01
CA ALA A 31 -14.71 7.66 -3.47
C ALA A 31 -14.00 7.30 -2.15
N ALA A 32 -12.67 7.40 -2.10
CA ALA A 32 -11.88 7.12 -0.92
C ALA A 32 -12.24 8.04 0.24
N ARG A 33 -12.39 9.35 -0.01
CA ARG A 33 -12.82 10.31 1.03
C ARG A 33 -14.23 10.01 1.57
N LYS A 34 -15.16 9.58 0.70
CA LYS A 34 -16.49 9.13 1.12
C LYS A 34 -16.40 7.90 2.03
N ALA A 35 -15.53 6.93 1.69
CA ALA A 35 -15.29 5.76 2.53
C ALA A 35 -14.69 6.14 3.90
N MET A 36 -13.68 7.03 3.95
CA MET A 36 -13.11 7.52 5.22
C MET A 36 -14.18 8.21 6.08
N ARG A 37 -15.03 9.03 5.46
CA ARG A 37 -16.13 9.69 6.17
C ARG A 37 -17.11 8.68 6.74
N HIS A 38 -17.46 7.64 5.98
CA HIS A 38 -18.34 6.59 6.45
C HIS A 38 -17.73 5.84 7.65
N GLY A 39 -16.47 5.41 7.57
CA GLY A 39 -15.79 4.73 8.68
C GLY A 39 -15.66 5.59 9.94
N MET A 40 -15.59 6.92 9.81
CA MET A 40 -15.60 7.84 10.95
C MET A 40 -16.99 8.02 11.58
N LEU A 41 -18.06 7.99 10.77
CA LEU A 41 -19.43 8.21 11.24
C LEU A 41 -20.12 6.94 11.74
N ALA A 42 -19.76 5.79 11.17
CA ALA A 42 -20.28 4.47 11.49
C ALA A 42 -19.11 3.49 11.65
N PRO A 43 -18.27 3.67 12.69
CA PRO A 43 -17.19 2.73 12.96
C PRO A 43 -17.75 1.38 13.39
N ASP A 44 -16.93 0.33 13.28
CA ASP A 44 -17.27 -0.99 13.78
C ASP A 44 -17.41 -0.95 15.31
N ALA A 45 -18.65 -1.05 15.78
CA ALA A 45 -18.99 -0.99 17.19
C ALA A 45 -18.48 -2.20 18.00
N SER A 46 -18.02 -3.26 17.34
CA SER A 46 -17.40 -4.41 18.01
C SER A 46 -15.96 -4.13 18.48
N LEU A 47 -15.29 -3.14 17.88
CA LEU A 47 -13.91 -2.79 18.20
C LEU A 47 -13.84 -1.75 19.33
N PRO A 48 -12.88 -1.88 20.28
CA PRO A 48 -12.54 -0.80 21.19
C PRO A 48 -12.20 0.50 20.46
N VAL A 49 -12.50 1.65 21.08
CA VAL A 49 -12.25 2.98 20.47
C VAL A 49 -10.79 3.16 20.04
N GLU A 50 -9.85 2.66 20.83
CA GLU A 50 -8.42 2.73 20.51
C GLU A 50 -8.06 1.91 19.26
N ASP A 51 -8.68 0.76 19.07
CA ASP A 51 -8.46 -0.10 17.91
C ASP A 51 -9.09 0.52 16.65
N GLN A 52 -10.23 1.20 16.78
CA GLN A 52 -10.83 1.96 15.68
C GLN A 52 -9.92 3.12 15.24
N ILE A 53 -9.32 3.84 16.19
CA ILE A 53 -8.35 4.91 15.91
C ILE A 53 -7.10 4.35 15.23
N THR A 54 -6.60 3.22 15.72
CA THR A 54 -5.44 2.52 15.16
C THR A 54 -5.74 2.07 13.73
N HIS A 55 -6.89 1.43 13.50
CA HIS A 55 -7.34 0.99 12.19
C HIS A 55 -7.38 2.13 11.16
N MET A 56 -7.89 3.30 11.54
CA MET A 56 -7.90 4.48 10.66
C MET A 56 -6.47 4.94 10.28
N ASN A 57 -5.52 4.87 11.23
CA ASN A 57 -4.12 5.17 10.94
C ASN A 57 -3.45 4.10 10.08
N ASP A 58 -3.79 2.83 10.27
CA ASP A 58 -3.28 1.72 9.46
C ASP A 58 -3.74 1.86 8.01
N ILE A 59 -4.99 2.24 7.78
CA ILE A 59 -5.47 2.57 6.44
C ILE A 59 -4.65 3.72 5.83
N ALA A 60 -4.37 4.77 6.60
CA ALA A 60 -3.56 5.89 6.12
C ALA A 60 -2.12 5.46 5.77
N THR A 61 -1.54 4.57 6.56
CA THR A 61 -0.21 3.99 6.30
C THR A 61 -0.23 3.11 5.06
N PHE A 62 -1.21 2.22 4.93
CA PHE A 62 -1.38 1.35 3.78
C PHE A 62 -1.53 2.14 2.47
N LEU A 63 -2.36 3.19 2.48
CA LEU A 63 -2.55 4.05 1.31
C LEU A 63 -1.28 4.76 0.86
N ARG A 64 -0.39 5.12 1.78
CA ARG A 64 0.87 5.81 1.45
C ARG A 64 1.98 4.84 1.05
N ARG A 65 2.10 3.73 1.78
CA ARG A 65 3.24 2.82 1.65
C ARG A 65 3.01 1.72 0.64
N ASN A 66 1.79 1.19 0.57
CA ASN A 66 1.52 -0.07 -0.11
C ASN A 66 0.65 0.10 -1.37
N LEU A 67 -0.03 1.23 -1.53
CA LEU A 67 -0.86 1.49 -2.69
C LEU A 67 -0.17 2.45 -3.66
N VAL A 68 0.00 1.99 -4.91
CA VAL A 68 0.45 2.82 -6.04
C VAL A 68 -0.56 2.79 -7.16
N GLN A 69 -0.70 3.91 -7.88
CA GLN A 69 -1.57 3.98 -9.06
C GLN A 69 -0.75 3.94 -10.35
N GLY A 70 -1.21 3.14 -11.31
CA GLY A 70 -0.71 3.23 -12.69
C GLY A 70 -1.28 4.47 -13.37
N LYS A 71 -0.41 5.28 -13.98
CA LYS A 71 -0.76 6.45 -14.79
C LYS A 71 -0.42 6.18 -16.25
N LYS A 72 -1.38 6.36 -17.15
CA LYS A 72 -1.13 6.26 -18.59
C LYS A 72 -0.12 7.34 -19.00
N VAL A 73 0.93 6.95 -19.72
CA VAL A 73 1.96 7.87 -20.20
C VAL A 73 1.39 8.66 -21.37
N SER A 74 1.43 9.99 -21.27
CA SER A 74 0.93 10.87 -22.33
C SER A 74 1.72 10.64 -23.62
N GLY A 75 1.00 10.48 -24.75
CA GLY A 75 1.61 10.29 -26.07
C GLY A 75 2.12 8.86 -26.34
N LYS A 76 1.87 7.90 -25.45
CA LYS A 76 2.17 6.48 -25.68
C LYS A 76 0.92 5.65 -25.46
N ASP A 77 0.53 4.90 -26.48
CA ASP A 77 -0.60 3.97 -26.35
C ASP A 77 -0.21 2.79 -25.47
N ASP A 78 -1.14 2.42 -24.59
CA ASP A 78 -1.07 1.28 -23.66
C ASP A 78 0.17 1.20 -22.75
N VAL A 79 0.92 2.29 -22.62
CA VAL A 79 2.02 2.39 -21.66
C VAL A 79 1.53 3.06 -20.38
N TYR A 80 1.75 2.38 -19.26
CA TYR A 80 1.45 2.87 -17.91
C TYR A 80 2.71 2.91 -17.08
N GLN A 81 2.85 3.95 -16.26
CA GLN A 81 3.92 4.08 -15.27
C GLN A 81 3.31 4.05 -13.87
N LEU A 82 3.94 3.30 -12.95
CA LEU A 82 3.56 3.33 -11.55
C LEU A 82 3.96 4.68 -10.94
N ARG A 83 3.00 5.34 -10.29
CA ARG A 83 3.22 6.58 -9.56
C ARG A 83 3.72 6.28 -8.14
N ILE A 84 4.98 5.86 -8.07
CA ILE A 84 5.72 5.71 -6.81
C ILE A 84 6.07 7.10 -6.30
N HIS A 85 5.89 7.34 -5.00
CA HIS A 85 6.26 8.58 -4.33
C HIS A 85 7.16 8.30 -3.12
N GLU A 86 7.65 9.35 -2.46
CA GLU A 86 8.64 9.26 -1.38
C GLU A 86 8.22 8.35 -0.20
N GLU A 87 6.92 8.33 0.11
CA GLU A 87 6.37 7.50 1.19
C GLU A 87 6.05 6.07 0.75
N THR A 88 6.09 5.76 -0.54
CA THR A 88 5.86 4.40 -1.04
C THR A 88 6.99 3.50 -0.55
N GLU A 89 6.63 2.40 0.08
CA GLU A 89 7.61 1.42 0.53
C GLU A 89 8.20 0.71 -0.68
N LEU A 90 9.51 0.88 -0.86
CA LEU A 90 10.29 0.16 -1.85
C LEU A 90 10.93 -1.03 -1.15
N GLY A 91 10.42 -2.23 -1.42
CA GLY A 91 11.10 -3.45 -1.02
C GLY A 91 12.44 -3.55 -1.73
N ASP A 92 13.53 -3.67 -0.99
CA ASP A 92 14.86 -3.92 -1.55
C ASP A 92 14.98 -5.34 -2.16
N ASN A 93 13.97 -6.19 -1.94
CA ASN A 93 13.89 -7.59 -2.38
C ASN A 93 15.20 -8.37 -2.13
N ALA A 94 16.03 -7.92 -1.19
CA ALA A 94 17.37 -8.46 -1.01
C ALA A 94 17.31 -9.92 -0.56
N THR A 95 16.35 -10.24 0.32
CA THR A 95 16.08 -11.59 0.82
C THR A 95 15.48 -12.53 -0.21
N ILE A 96 14.91 -12.06 -1.32
CA ILE A 96 14.44 -12.94 -2.42
C ILE A 96 15.64 -13.62 -3.10
N LYS A 97 16.81 -12.97 -3.08
CA LYS A 97 18.05 -13.55 -3.61
C LYS A 97 18.70 -14.55 -2.65
N GLU A 98 18.32 -14.52 -1.37
CA GLU A 98 18.70 -15.56 -0.42
C GLU A 98 17.83 -16.79 -0.66
N THR A 99 18.20 -17.59 -1.66
CA THR A 99 17.63 -18.93 -1.85
C THR A 99 17.97 -19.76 -0.62
N LYS A 100 17.06 -19.82 0.36
CA LYS A 100 17.00 -20.93 1.32
C LYS A 100 16.92 -22.19 0.47
N THR A 101 17.99 -22.99 0.52
CA THR A 101 18.11 -24.36 -0.01
C THR A 101 16.81 -24.89 -0.62
N THR A 102 16.57 -24.53 -1.87
CA THR A 102 15.46 -25.10 -2.64
C THR A 102 15.86 -26.53 -3.00
N LEU A 103 14.92 -27.43 -3.27
CA LEU A 103 15.26 -28.80 -3.69
C LEU A 103 16.21 -28.83 -4.92
N ALA A 104 16.23 -27.76 -5.73
CA ALA A 104 17.18 -27.57 -6.81
C ALA A 104 18.65 -27.42 -6.35
N SER A 105 18.89 -26.86 -5.15
CA SER A 105 20.24 -26.74 -4.59
C SER A 105 20.75 -28.03 -3.94
N GLN A 106 19.89 -29.04 -3.75
CA GLN A 106 20.25 -30.35 -3.19
C GLN A 106 20.42 -31.46 -4.26
N GLY A 107 20.67 -31.10 -5.52
CA GLY A 107 21.11 -32.08 -6.52
C GLY A 107 19.99 -32.90 -7.16
N GLY A 108 18.78 -32.35 -7.29
CA GLY A 108 17.69 -32.98 -8.03
C GLY A 108 17.08 -32.01 -9.04
N GLY A 109 17.43 -32.16 -10.32
CA GLY A 109 16.89 -31.35 -11.40
C GLY A 109 15.40 -31.56 -11.63
N CYS A 110 14.67 -30.46 -11.87
CA CYS A 110 13.42 -30.46 -12.61
C CYS A 110 13.42 -29.18 -13.46
N CYS A 111 13.49 -29.35 -14.79
CA CYS A 111 13.65 -28.33 -15.84
C CYS A 111 15.05 -27.69 -15.95
N GLY A 112 15.85 -28.19 -16.91
CA GLY A 112 17.18 -27.68 -17.22
C GLY A 112 17.16 -26.23 -17.70
N GLY A 113 17.94 -25.38 -17.03
CA GLY A 113 18.12 -23.98 -17.46
C GLY A 113 18.89 -23.06 -16.50
N GLY A 114 19.31 -23.53 -15.32
CA GLY A 114 19.86 -22.66 -14.27
C GLY A 114 21.36 -22.70 -14.05
N LYS A 115 22.20 -22.98 -15.07
CA LYS A 115 23.67 -23.10 -14.85
C LYS A 115 24.46 -21.78 -14.85
N ASP A 116 23.84 -20.63 -15.14
CA ASP A 116 24.56 -19.34 -15.21
C ASP A 116 23.76 -18.14 -14.69
N LEU A 117 22.81 -18.34 -13.76
CA LEU A 117 21.93 -17.23 -13.35
C LEU A 117 22.58 -16.23 -12.38
N TYR A 118 23.74 -16.53 -11.77
CA TYR A 118 24.47 -15.59 -10.92
C TYR A 118 25.98 -15.86 -11.01
N LYS A 119 26.73 -14.86 -11.49
CA LYS A 119 28.17 -14.67 -11.27
C LYS A 119 28.36 -13.50 -10.32
#